data_AF-A0ABD2N046-F1
#
_entry.id   AF-A0ABD2N046-F1
#
_cell.length_a   1.000
_cell.length_b   1.000
_cell.length_c   1.000
_cell.angle_alpha   90.00
_cell.angle_beta   90.00
_cell.angle_gamma   90.00
#
_symmetry.space_group_name_H-M   'P 1'
#
loop_
_entity.id
_entity.type
_entity.pdbx_description
1 polymer ?
#
loop_
_entity_poly.entity_id
_entity_poly.type
_entity_poly.pdbx_seq_one_letter_code
_entity_poly.pdbx_strand_id
1 'polypeptide(L)'
;MGIKCLWTILTPFCERKPSYELQGKTVAVDLSCWICEAQNISEYQVQPKMYLRNLYFRTSYLLLMEVYPIFVLEGKAPELKYDTIAARNAIQFKGAKPKTDGVKTGKDRTRFH
;
A
#
# COMPACT_ATOMS: atom_id res chain seq x y z
N MET A 1 5.45 2.57 -5.90
CA MET A 1 6.38 2.26 -4.80
C MET A 1 7.29 1.13 -5.27
N GLY A 2 8.55 1.08 -4.82
CA GLY A 2 9.51 0.03 -5.21
C GLY A 2 10.64 0.50 -6.13
N ILE A 3 11.44 -0.46 -6.59
CA ILE A 3 12.62 -0.23 -7.43
C ILE A 3 12.18 -0.11 -8.90
N LYS A 4 12.66 0.93 -9.59
CA LYS A 4 12.35 1.15 -11.01
C LYS A 4 12.81 -0.03 -11.86
N CYS A 5 11.97 -0.48 -12.79
CA CYS A 5 12.25 -1.55 -13.75
C CYS A 5 12.57 -2.94 -13.14
N LEU A 6 12.48 -3.12 -11.82
CA LEU A 6 12.83 -4.39 -11.17
C LEU A 6 12.02 -5.56 -11.71
N TRP A 7 10.70 -5.39 -11.85
CA TRP A 7 9.83 -6.47 -12.32
C TRP A 7 10.15 -6.88 -13.75
N THR A 8 10.47 -5.95 -14.66
CA THR A 8 10.88 -6.26 -16.03
C THR A 8 12.11 -7.18 -16.07
N ILE A 9 13.06 -6.96 -15.15
CA ILE A 9 14.27 -7.79 -15.03
C ILE A 9 13.95 -9.16 -14.43
N LEU A 10 13.04 -9.23 -13.46
CA LEU A 10 12.71 -10.47 -12.75
C LEU A 10 11.67 -11.35 -13.45
N THR A 11 10.89 -10.82 -14.40
CA THR A 11 9.84 -11.57 -15.11
C THR A 11 10.29 -12.94 -15.64
N PRO A 12 11.47 -13.10 -16.29
CA PRO A 12 11.90 -14.41 -16.80
C PRO A 12 12.13 -15.47 -15.71
N PHE A 13 12.29 -15.04 -14.45
CA PHE A 13 12.56 -15.90 -13.30
C PHE A 13 11.33 -16.10 -12.41
N CYS A 14 10.18 -15.51 -12.77
CA CYS A 14 8.97 -15.62 -11.96
C CYS A 14 8.28 -16.98 -12.15
N GLU A 15 7.71 -17.51 -11.07
CA GLU A 15 6.88 -18.71 -11.11
C GLU A 15 5.45 -18.34 -10.74
N ARG A 16 4.48 -18.75 -11.56
CA ARG A 16 3.06 -18.58 -11.24
C ARG A 16 2.60 -19.74 -10.36
N LYS A 17 2.27 -19.45 -9.11
CA LYS A 17 1.68 -20.41 -8.18
C LYS A 17 0.17 -20.18 -8.02
N PRO A 18 -0.64 -21.23 -7.91
CA PRO A 18 -2.06 -21.11 -7.59
C PRO A 18 -2.27 -20.68 -6.14
N SER A 19 -3.38 -19.99 -5.86
CA SER A 19 -3.65 -19.41 -4.53
C SER A 19 -3.85 -20.44 -3.42
N TYR A 20 -4.31 -21.64 -3.74
CA TYR A 20 -4.50 -22.71 -2.76
C TYR A 20 -3.19 -23.13 -2.08
N GLU A 21 -2.02 -22.88 -2.68
CA GLU A 21 -0.73 -23.14 -2.04
C GLU A 21 -0.49 -22.24 -0.80
N LEU A 22 -1.30 -21.22 -0.59
CA LEU A 22 -1.28 -20.40 0.62
C LEU A 22 -2.13 -20.96 1.76
N GLN A 23 -2.96 -21.98 1.50
CA GLN A 23 -3.83 -22.58 2.52
C GLN A 23 -3.03 -23.02 3.74
N GLY A 24 -3.51 -22.65 4.93
CA GLY A 24 -2.85 -22.93 6.21
C GLY A 24 -1.60 -22.09 6.48
N LYS A 25 -1.15 -21.24 5.55
CA LYS A 25 0.06 -20.42 5.74
C LYS A 25 -0.25 -19.10 6.42
N THR A 26 0.72 -18.62 7.19
CA THR A 26 0.73 -17.24 7.69
C THR A 26 1.40 -16.34 6.67
N VAL A 27 0.72 -15.28 6.25
CA VAL A 27 1.18 -14.36 5.20
C VAL A 27 1.29 -12.95 5.74
N ALA A 28 2.50 -12.39 5.73
CA ALA A 28 2.69 -10.98 6.02
C ALA A 28 2.18 -10.13 4.85
N VAL A 29 1.25 -9.22 5.13
CA VAL A 29 0.64 -8.32 4.14
C VAL A 29 1.09 -6.90 4.42
N ASP A 30 1.75 -6.26 3.45
CA ASP A 30 2.02 -4.82 3.48
C ASP A 30 0.69 -4.06 3.32
N LEU A 31 0.16 -3.60 4.46
CA LEU A 31 -1.12 -2.90 4.48
C LEU A 31 -1.02 -1.54 3.79
N SER A 32 0.11 -0.85 3.94
CA SER A 32 0.30 0.48 3.36
C SER A 32 0.19 0.44 1.84
N CYS A 33 0.75 -0.59 1.21
CA CYS A 33 0.68 -0.79 -0.22
C CYS A 33 -0.77 -1.02 -0.70
N TRP A 34 -1.55 -1.88 -0.03
CA TRP A 34 -2.96 -2.12 -0.38
C TRP A 34 -3.82 -0.86 -0.26
N ILE A 35 -3.62 -0.07 0.79
CA ILE A 35 -4.36 1.17 1.00
C ILE A 35 -4.00 2.20 -0.07
N CYS A 36 -2.70 2.43 -0.31
CA CYS A 36 -2.24 3.39 -1.31
C CYS A 36 -2.67 3.01 -2.73
N GLU A 37 -2.63 1.72 -3.08
CA GLU A 37 -3.13 1.22 -4.37
C GLU A 37 -4.61 1.60 -4.55
N ALA A 38 -5.45 1.29 -3.57
CA ALA A 38 -6.89 1.55 -3.64
C ALA A 38 -7.27 3.04 -3.58
N GLN A 39 -6.41 3.89 -3.00
CA GLN A 39 -6.61 5.34 -2.98
C GLN A 39 -6.33 6.02 -4.32
N ASN A 40 -5.49 5.43 -5.17
CA ASN A 40 -5.16 5.97 -6.49
C ASN A 40 -6.20 5.60 -7.57
N ILE A 41 -7.27 4.88 -7.21
CA ILE A 41 -8.36 4.54 -8.12
C ILE A 41 -9.26 5.78 -8.27
N SER A 42 -9.01 6.60 -9.28
CA SER A 42 -9.76 7.83 -9.56
C SER A 42 -11.07 7.62 -10.33
N GLU A 43 -11.28 6.44 -10.90
CA GLU A 43 -12.39 6.13 -11.81
C GLU A 43 -13.74 5.94 -11.09
N TYR A 44 -13.74 5.77 -9.77
CA TYR A 44 -14.94 5.49 -8.97
C TYR A 44 -15.28 6.63 -8.00
N GLN A 45 -15.46 7.85 -8.52
CA GLN A 45 -15.81 9.02 -7.69
C GLN A 45 -17.10 8.86 -6.87
N VAL A 46 -17.99 7.94 -7.27
CA VAL A 46 -19.26 7.65 -6.60
C VAL A 46 -19.08 6.80 -5.34
N GLN A 47 -17.98 6.04 -5.23
CA GLN A 47 -17.75 5.11 -4.12
C GLN A 47 -16.64 5.63 -3.21
N PRO A 48 -16.97 6.35 -2.13
CA PRO A 48 -15.96 6.81 -1.19
C PRO A 48 -15.32 5.62 -0.48
N LYS A 49 -14.05 5.76 -0.09
CA LYS A 49 -13.31 4.79 0.74
C LYS A 49 -13.15 3.39 0.11
N MET A 50 -12.85 3.34 -1.20
CA MET A 50 -12.52 2.07 -1.90
C MET A 50 -11.45 1.24 -1.20
N TYR A 51 -10.53 1.88 -0.48
CA TYR A 51 -9.53 1.18 0.35
C TYR A 51 -10.14 0.30 1.43
N LEU A 52 -11.25 0.70 2.07
CA LEU A 52 -11.94 -0.13 3.07
C LEU A 52 -12.65 -1.31 2.41
N ARG A 53 -13.35 -1.05 1.31
CA ARG A 53 -14.04 -2.09 0.53
C ARG A 53 -13.05 -3.16 0.09
N ASN A 54 -11.95 -2.75 -0.53
CA ASN A 54 -10.93 -3.67 -1.05
C ASN A 54 -10.21 -4.41 0.07
N LEU A 55 -9.89 -3.73 1.18
CA LEU A 55 -9.30 -4.37 2.36
C LEU A 55 -10.23 -5.45 2.90
N TYR A 56 -11.53 -5.16 3.07
CA TYR A 56 -12.51 -6.12 3.54
C TYR A 56 -12.54 -7.36 2.65
N PHE A 57 -12.77 -7.19 1.33
CA PHE A 57 -12.91 -8.34 0.44
C PHE A 57 -11.61 -9.14 0.27
N ARG A 58 -10.44 -8.48 0.20
CA ARG A 58 -9.15 -9.18 0.13
C ARG A 58 -8.89 -10.00 1.40
N THR A 59 -9.20 -9.43 2.57
CA THR A 59 -9.04 -10.13 3.86
C THR A 59 -9.99 -11.31 3.95
N SER A 60 -11.28 -11.12 3.65
CA SER A 60 -12.27 -12.18 3.68
C SER A 60 -11.92 -13.32 2.72
N TYR A 61 -11.39 -13.01 1.54
CA TYR A 61 -10.93 -14.02 0.59
C TYR A 61 -9.77 -14.85 1.13
N LEU A 62 -8.77 -14.21 1.76
CA LEU A 62 -7.65 -14.92 2.39
C LEU A 62 -8.14 -15.83 3.53
N LEU A 63 -9.02 -15.33 4.40
CA LEU A 63 -9.56 -16.12 5.50
C LEU A 63 -10.42 -17.29 5.01
N LEU A 64 -11.21 -17.11 3.95
CA LEU A 64 -12.01 -18.18 3.34
C LEU A 64 -11.13 -19.29 2.75
N MET A 65 -9.92 -18.96 2.31
CA MET A 65 -8.90 -19.93 1.86
C MET A 65 -8.02 -20.47 3.00
N GLU A 66 -8.41 -20.24 4.27
CA GLU A 66 -7.64 -20.63 5.46
C GLU A 66 -6.20 -20.09 5.48
N VAL A 67 -5.99 -18.90 4.89
CA VAL A 67 -4.74 -18.14 5.01
C VAL A 67 -4.83 -17.25 6.24
N TYR A 68 -3.74 -17.14 7.00
CA TYR A 68 -3.64 -16.29 8.18
C TYR A 68 -2.88 -14.99 7.85
N PRO A 69 -3.56 -13.91 7.44
CA PRO A 69 -2.91 -12.64 7.13
C PRO A 69 -2.42 -11.93 8.40
N ILE A 70 -1.18 -11.47 8.39
CA ILE A 70 -0.61 -10.56 9.38
C ILE A 70 -0.38 -9.21 8.71
N PHE A 71 -1.18 -8.21 9.06
CA PHE A 71 -1.04 -6.88 8.50
C PHE A 71 0.16 -6.16 9.12
N VAL A 72 1.12 -5.80 8.26
CA VAL A 72 2.29 -5.03 8.62
C VAL A 72 2.04 -3.57 8.24
N LEU A 73 2.13 -2.70 9.24
CA LEU A 73 2.00 -1.26 9.06
C LEU A 73 3.38 -0.62 8.97
N GLU A 74 3.49 0.42 8.16
CA GLU A 74 4.70 1.22 8.09
C GLU A 74 4.90 1.99 9.40
N GLY A 75 6.14 1.99 9.89
CA GLY A 75 6.59 2.86 10.96
C GLY A 75 7.07 4.22 10.43
N LYS A 76 7.95 4.86 11.20
CA LYS A 76 8.60 6.11 10.76
C LYS A 76 9.53 5.81 9.58
N ALA A 77 9.34 6.53 8.47
CA ALA A 77 10.23 6.43 7.32
C ALA A 77 11.65 6.92 7.69
N PRO A 78 12.71 6.23 7.22
CA PRO A 78 14.07 6.74 7.32
C PRO A 78 14.24 8.06 6.57
N GLU A 79 15.18 8.90 7.03
CA GLU A 79 15.45 10.24 6.46
C GLU A 79 15.72 10.17 4.95
N LEU A 80 16.55 9.22 4.50
CA LEU A 80 16.84 9.00 3.09
C LEU A 80 15.58 8.77 2.22
N LYS A 81 14.59 8.03 2.73
CA LYS A 81 13.31 7.79 2.03
C LYS A 81 12.52 9.10 1.93
N TYR A 82 12.54 9.93 2.97
CA TYR A 82 11.88 11.22 2.99
C TYR A 82 12.45 12.18 1.94
N ASP A 83 13.77 12.37 1.94
CA ASP A 83 14.45 13.28 1.02
C ASP A 83 14.25 12.87 -0.45
N THR A 84 14.34 11.57 -0.72
CA THR A 84 14.09 11.01 -2.06
C THR A 84 12.66 11.27 -2.52
N ILE A 85 11.66 11.12 -1.63
CA ILE A 85 10.26 11.41 -1.94
C ILE A 85 10.06 12.91 -2.17
N ALA A 86 10.66 13.76 -1.35
CA ALA A 86 10.56 15.22 -1.48
C ALA A 86 11.13 15.70 -2.83
N ALA A 87 12.33 15.24 -3.21
CA ALA A 87 12.95 15.55 -4.49
C ALA A 87 12.08 15.09 -5.67
N ARG A 88 11.53 13.88 -5.61
CA ARG A 88 10.62 13.35 -6.64
C ARG A 88 9.36 14.20 -6.78
N ASN A 89 8.72 14.57 -5.67
CA ASN A 89 7.51 15.37 -5.68
C ASN A 89 7.77 16.78 -6.25
N ALA A 90 8.92 17.39 -5.94
CA ALA A 90 9.29 18.70 -6.50
C ALA A 90 9.34 18.70 -8.04
N ILE A 91 9.90 17.64 -8.63
CA ILE A 91 9.95 17.45 -10.09
C ILE A 91 8.56 17.16 -10.65
N GLN A 92 7.84 16.21 -10.05
CA GLN A 92 6.55 15.72 -10.55
C GLN A 92 5.47 16.80 -10.54
N PHE A 93 5.48 17.67 -9.53
CA PHE A 93 4.46 18.69 -9.34
C PHE A 93 4.89 20.09 -9.80
N LYS A 94 6.09 20.29 -10.37
CA LYS A 94 6.61 21.56 -10.92
C LYS A 94 6.18 22.84 -10.15
N GLY A 95 6.18 22.80 -8.83
CA GLY A 95 5.79 23.94 -7.97
C GLY A 95 4.29 24.11 -7.70
N ALA A 96 3.39 23.37 -8.37
CA ALA A 96 1.99 23.24 -7.97
C ALA A 96 1.91 22.28 -6.78
N LYS A 97 2.11 22.80 -5.55
CA LYS A 97 1.90 22.03 -4.32
C LYS A 97 0.55 21.28 -4.44
N PRO A 98 0.50 19.95 -4.24
CA PRO A 98 -0.80 19.29 -4.07
C PRO A 98 -1.54 20.03 -2.95
N LYS A 99 -2.80 20.40 -3.16
CA LYS A 99 -3.62 21.08 -2.15
C LYS A 99 -3.52 20.30 -0.85
N THR A 100 -2.84 20.89 0.13
CA THR A 100 -2.93 20.45 1.51
C THR A 100 -4.28 20.93 2.01
N ASP A 101 -5.34 20.16 1.75
CA ASP A 101 -6.55 20.30 2.57
C ASP A 101 -6.08 20.04 4.01
N GLY A 102 -6.12 21.08 4.85
CA GLY A 102 -5.25 21.24 6.01
C GLY A 102 -5.26 20.05 6.97
N VAL A 103 -4.28 19.15 6.85
CA VAL A 103 -3.98 18.15 7.88
C VAL A 103 -3.02 18.80 8.85
N LYS A 104 -3.58 19.25 9.98
CA LYS A 104 -2.83 19.67 11.16
C LYS A 104 -1.78 18.61 11.49
N THR A 105 -0.51 19.01 11.55
CA THR A 105 0.56 18.25 12.20
C THR A 105 0.14 18.00 13.65
N GLY A 106 -0.29 16.77 13.93
CA GLY A 106 -0.78 16.36 15.23
C GLY A 106 -0.44 14.91 15.51
N LYS A 107 0.57 14.72 16.37
CA LYS A 107 0.81 13.60 17.28
C LYS A 107 0.58 12.19 16.75
N ASP A 108 1.69 11.44 16.64
CA ASP A 108 1.85 10.16 17.31
C ASP A 108 0.59 9.27 17.32
N ARG A 109 0.22 8.73 16.16
CA ARG A 109 -0.92 7.80 16.03
C ARG A 109 -0.42 6.36 16.02
N THR A 110 0.32 5.99 17.07
CA THR A 110 0.48 4.60 17.48
C THR A 110 -0.16 4.41 18.85
N ARG A 111 -1.50 4.32 18.88
CA ARG A 111 -2.22 3.64 19.95
C ARG A 111 -3.46 2.97 19.36
N PHE A 112 -3.34 1.66 19.15
CA PHE A 112 -4.48 0.78 19.31
C PHE A 112 -4.69 0.63 20.82
N HIS A 113 -5.85 1.06 21.30
CA HIS A 113 -6.42 0.65 22.58
C HIS A 113 -7.51 -0.37 22.28
#